data_AF-A0A2N3L6E5-F1
#
_entry.id   AF-A0A2N3L6E5-F1
#
_cell.length_a   1.000
_cell.length_b   1.000
_cell.length_c   1.000
_cell.angle_alpha   90.00
_cell.angle_beta   90.00
_cell.angle_gamma   90.00
#
_symmetry.space_group_name_H-M   'P 1'
#
loop_
_entity.id
_entity.type
_entity.pdbx_description
1 polymer ?
#
loop_
_entity_poly.entity_id
_entity_poly.type
_entity_poly.pdbx_seq_one_letter_code
_entity_poly.pdbx_strand_id
1 'polypeptide(L)' 'MPKLDLNTLISALQTRTPGPFHFPEIYGSGWDQLYIGDKVKLGHAFMDAVRAGELPGVTDTGRKKDGGRLYHWAG' A
#
# COMPACT_ATOMS: atom_id res chain seq x y z
N MET A 1 -18.01 -0.69 3.66
CA MET A 1 -16.85 -0.34 2.80
C MET A 1 -15.59 -0.47 3.62
N PRO A 2 -14.58 -1.20 3.13
CA PRO A 2 -13.29 -1.26 3.79
C PRO A 2 -12.67 0.14 3.78
N LYS A 3 -12.18 0.58 4.93
CA LYS A 3 -11.42 1.82 5.08
C LYS A 3 -9.94 1.48 5.12
N LEU A 4 -9.10 2.39 4.64
CA LEU A 4 -7.66 2.29 4.82
C LEU A 4 -7.35 2.42 6.32
N ASP A 5 -6.72 1.39 6.89
CA ASP A 5 -6.24 1.43 8.27
C ASP A 5 -4.73 1.68 8.26
N LEU A 6 -4.34 2.95 8.45
CA LEU A 6 -2.95 3.37 8.41
C LEU A 6 -2.10 2.70 9.48
N ASN A 7 -2.65 2.49 10.69
CA ASN A 7 -1.88 1.88 11.79
C ASN A 7 -1.53 0.43 11.48
N THR A 8 -2.48 -0.32 10.91
CA THR A 8 -2.24 -1.69 10.45
C THR A 8 -1.18 -1.72 9.35
N LEU A 9 -1.23 -0.78 8.38
CA LEU A 9 -0.25 -0.72 7.30
C LEU A 9 1.16 -0.34 7.78
N ILE A 10 1.26 0.64 8.68
CA ILE A 10 2.54 1.02 9.31
C ILE A 10 3.13 -0.18 10.04
N SER A 11 2.31 -0.89 10.83
CA SER A 11 2.75 -2.10 11.53
C SER A 11 3.24 -3.17 10.56
N ALA A 12 2.55 -3.39 9.44
CA ALA A 12 2.98 -4.32 8.41
C ALA A 12 4.33 -3.90 7.80
N LEU A 13 4.51 -2.62 7.47
CA LEU A 13 5.76 -2.08 6.91
C LEU A 13 6.95 -2.24 7.87
N GLN A 14 6.77 -2.00 9.16
CA GLN A 14 7.81 -2.13 10.17
C GLN A 14 8.35 -3.57 10.31
N THR A 15 7.56 -4.57 9.93
CA THR A 15 8.00 -5.99 9.91
C THR A 15 8.70 -6.39 8.62
N ARG A 16 8.72 -5.53 7.60
CA ARG A 16 9.29 -5.83 6.28
C ARG A 16 10.73 -5.37 6.18
N THR A 17 11.50 -6.12 5.40
CA THR A 17 12.79 -5.64 4.90
C THR A 17 12.59 -4.43 3.99
N PRO A 18 13.40 -3.37 4.10
CA PRO A 18 13.41 -2.25 3.17
C PRO A 18 13.52 -2.70 1.71
N GLY A 19 12.84 -2.01 0.81
CA GLY A 19 12.86 -2.29 -0.62
C GLY A 19 11.53 -2.08 -1.35
N PRO A 20 11.47 -2.50 -2.61
CA PRO A 20 10.29 -2.35 -3.45
C PRO A 20 9.14 -3.27 -3.00
N PHE A 21 7.90 -2.79 -3.08
CA PHE A 21 6.70 -3.56 -2.77
C PHE A 21 5.46 -3.05 -3.52
N HIS A 22 4.42 -3.88 -3.57
CA HIS A 22 3.08 -3.51 -4.00
C HIS A 22 2.11 -3.42 -2.81
N PHE A 23 1.17 -2.46 -2.87
CA PHE A 23 0.17 -2.27 -1.81
C PHE A 23 -0.57 -3.56 -1.36
N PRO A 24 -1.00 -4.47 -2.25
CA PRO A 24 -1.61 -5.74 -1.86
C PRO A 24 -0.78 -6.58 -0.89
N GLU A 25 0.55 -6.52 -1.00
CA GLU A 25 1.46 -7.29 -0.16
C GLU A 25 1.45 -6.84 1.31
N ILE A 26 1.19 -5.55 1.56
CA ILE A 26 1.08 -5.00 2.92
C ILE A 26 -0.36 -4.96 3.43
N TYR A 27 -1.34 -4.96 2.51
CA TYR A 27 -2.74 -5.15 2.87
C TYR A 27 -3.01 -6.60 3.34
N GLY A 28 -2.28 -7.57 2.79
CA GLY A 28 -2.32 -8.97 3.19
C GLY A 28 -3.48 -9.75 2.57
N SER A 29 -3.79 -10.91 3.16
CA SER A 29 -4.73 -11.92 2.63
C SER A 29 -6.16 -11.41 2.41
N GLY A 30 -6.55 -10.33 3.09
CA GLY A 30 -7.85 -9.69 2.87
C GLY A 30 -7.98 -9.07 1.47
N TRP A 31 -6.87 -8.79 0.76
CA TRP A 31 -6.89 -8.11 -0.53
C TRP A 31 -7.66 -8.92 -1.57
N ASP A 32 -7.41 -10.22 -1.67
CA ASP A 32 -7.99 -11.05 -2.72
C ASP A 32 -9.49 -11.24 -2.58
N GLN A 33 -10.00 -11.11 -1.35
CA GLN A 33 -11.42 -11.22 -1.01
C GLN A 33 -12.22 -9.95 -1.36
N LEU A 34 -11.55 -8.84 -1.68
CA LEU A 34 -12.20 -7.58 -2.01
C LEU A 34 -12.82 -7.62 -3.41
N TYR A 35 -13.99 -7.02 -3.55
CA TYR A 35 -14.55 -6.66 -4.84
C TYR A 35 -13.62 -5.68 -5.58
N ILE A 36 -13.62 -5.73 -6.91
CA ILE A 36 -12.76 -4.89 -7.76
C ILE A 36 -12.95 -3.40 -7.43
N GLY A 37 -14.20 -2.96 -7.20
CA GLY A 37 -14.49 -1.57 -6.82
C GLY A 37 -13.84 -1.15 -5.50
N ASP A 38 -13.73 -2.05 -4.53
CA ASP A 38 -13.08 -1.77 -3.23
C ASP A 38 -11.56 -1.76 -3.38
N LYS A 39 -10.99 -2.65 -4.19
CA LYS A 39 -9.55 -2.65 -4.53
C LYS A 39 -9.13 -1.31 -5.13
N VAL A 40 -9.91 -0.79 -6.08
CA VAL A 40 -9.63 0.52 -6.72
C VAL A 40 -9.69 1.66 -5.69
N LYS A 41 -10.73 1.68 -4.84
CA LYS A 41 -10.90 2.73 -3.82
C LYS A 41 -9.76 2.71 -2.80
N LEU A 42 -9.42 1.54 -2.28
CA LEU A 42 -8.31 1.39 -1.32
C LEU A 42 -6.97 1.72 -1.96
N GLY A 43 -6.75 1.34 -3.22
CA GLY A 43 -5.54 1.69 -3.96
C GLY A 43 -5.36 3.20 -4.13
N HIS A 44 -6.44 3.93 -4.44
CA HIS A 44 -6.41 5.39 -4.48
C HIS A 44 -6.18 6.00 -3.09
N ALA A 45 -6.92 5.54 -2.07
CA ALA A 45 -6.75 6.02 -0.70
C ALA A 45 -5.31 5.83 -0.19
N PHE A 46 -4.71 4.67 -0.47
CA PHE A 46 -3.32 4.39 -0.13
C PHE A 46 -2.35 5.33 -0.86
N MET A 47 -2.54 5.52 -2.16
CA MET A 47 -1.71 6.43 -2.95
C MET A 47 -1.77 7.87 -2.43
N ASP A 48 -2.97 8.33 -2.08
CA ASP A 48 -3.17 9.67 -1.53
C ASP A 48 -2.50 9.81 -0.16
N ALA A 49 -2.63 8.81 0.73
CA ALA A 49 -1.94 8.78 2.02
C ALA A 49 -0.41 8.82 1.88
N VAL A 50 0.17 8.06 0.95
CA VAL A 50 1.62 8.11 0.65
C VAL A 50 2.03 9.51 0.20
N ARG A 51 1.26 10.13 -0.69
CA ARG A 51 1.55 11.49 -1.21
C ARG A 51 1.35 12.59 -0.18
N ALA A 52 0.43 12.39 0.75
CA ALA A 52 0.21 13.28 1.90
C ALA A 52 1.29 13.12 2.99
N GLY A 53 2.18 12.13 2.89
CA GLY A 53 3.21 11.86 3.88
C GLY A 53 2.70 11.12 5.13
N GLU A 54 1.49 10.54 5.08
CA GLU A 54 0.87 9.81 6.19
C GLU A 54 1.51 8.43 6.44
N LEU A 55 2.32 7.96 5.49
CA LEU A 55 3.10 6.73 5.57
C LEU A 55 4.60 7.08 5.52
N PRO A 56 5.20 7.57 6.63
CA PRO A 56 6.62 7.93 6.67
C PRO A 56 7.49 6.76 6.28
N GLY A 57 8.47 6.98 5.39
CA GLY A 57 9.37 5.95 4.87
C GLY A 57 8.84 5.20 3.63
N VAL A 58 7.58 5.41 3.24
CA VAL A 58 7.05 4.93 1.95
C VAL A 58 7.20 6.00 0.89
N THR A 59 7.78 5.62 -0.25
CA THR A 59 7.87 6.48 -1.43
C THR A 59 7.08 5.87 -2.58
N ASP A 60 6.23 6.69 -3.21
CA ASP A 60 5.64 6.40 -4.50
C ASP A 60 6.71 6.51 -5.60
N THR A 61 7.07 5.38 -6.22
CA THR A 61 8.12 5.38 -7.26
C THR A 61 7.63 5.93 -8.62
N GLY A 62 6.31 6.14 -8.79
CA GLY A 62 5.71 6.50 -10.07
C GLY A 62 5.68 5.36 -11.10
N ARG A 63 6.35 4.24 -10.83
CA ARG A 63 6.50 3.13 -11.78
C ARG A 63 5.43 2.07 -11.58
N LYS A 64 5.18 1.31 -12.65
CA LYS A 64 4.40 0.09 -12.61
C LYS A 64 5.30 -1.10 -12.89
N LYS A 65 5.06 -2.21 -12.21
CA LYS A 65 5.72 -3.50 -12.42
C LYS A 65 4.67 -4.60 -12.22
N ASP A 66 4.69 -5.62 -13.06
CA ASP A 66 3.81 -6.80 -12.93
C ASP A 66 2.31 -6.46 -12.83
N GLY A 67 1.90 -5.40 -13.54
CA GLY A 67 0.50 -4.91 -13.55
C GLY A 67 0.11 -4.04 -12.35
N GLY A 68 0.96 -3.92 -11.33
CA GLY A 68 0.74 -3.13 -10.12
C GLY A 68 1.60 -1.87 -10.03
N ARG A 69 1.20 -0.94 -9.16
CA ARG A 69 2.01 0.25 -8.85
C ARG A 69 3.09 -0.11 -7.83
N LEU A 70 4.32 0.33 -8.09
CA LEU A 70 5.46 -0.01 -7.25
C LEU A 70 5.75 1.11 -6.25
N TYR A 71 5.88 0.74 -4.99
CA TYR A 71 6.28 1.62 -3.89
C TYR A 71 7.63 1.16 -3.35
N HIS A 72 8.32 2.05 -2.64
CA HIS A 72 9.57 1.73 -1.98
C HIS A 72 9.44 1.99 -0.48
N TRP A 73 9.82 1.01 0.33
CA TRP A 73 9.92 1.12 1.78
C TRP A 73 11.37 1.35 2.19
N ALA A 74 11.65 2.43 2.94
CA ALA A 74 13.01 2.80 3.34
C ALA A 74 13.45 2.25 4.71
N GLY A 75 12.51 1.85 5.57
CA GLY A 75 12.78 1.52 6.98
C GLY A 75 12.44 2.66 7.93
#